data_AF-A0A3D6BUP5-F1
#
_entry.id   AF-A0A3D6BUP5-F1
#
_cell.length_a   1.000
_cell.length_b   1.000
_cell.length_c   1.000
_cell.angle_alpha   90.00
_cell.angle_beta   90.00
_cell.angle_gamma   90.00
#
_symmetry.space_group_name_H-M   'P 1'
#
loop_
_entity.id
_entity.type
_entity.pdbx_description
1 polymer ?
#
loop_
_entity_poly.entity_id
_entity_poly.type
_entity_poly.pdbx_seq_one_letter_code
_entity_poly.pdbx_strand_id
1 'polypeptide(L)'
;FMFGLMGGIYAISFADFFYAEDGSIGTGSWILRGLAVIIGVYGIYLYRKKQNQCSMDPKRKKKNLILMIVITFILGLGIFLSLEKWSSWYFDEHIVPAQQEEYKQMELQE
;
A
#
# COMPACT_ATOMS: atom_id res chain seq x y z
N PHE A 1 26.13 13.37 6.49
CA PHE A 1 26.87 12.23 5.91
C PHE A 1 26.58 10.91 6.63
N MET A 2 26.92 10.71 7.92
CA MET A 2 26.62 9.48 8.67
C MET A 2 25.13 9.11 8.75
N PHE A 3 24.23 10.09 8.97
CA PHE A 3 22.77 9.86 8.90
C PHE A 3 22.26 9.52 7.49
N GLY A 4 22.97 9.97 6.44
CA GLY A 4 22.66 9.64 5.05
C GLY A 4 23.09 8.21 4.70
N LEU A 5 24.23 7.76 5.22
CA LEU A 5 24.68 6.36 5.07
C LEU A 5 23.80 5.39 5.88
N MET A 6 23.44 5.74 7.13
CA MET A 6 22.47 4.96 7.90
C MET A 6 21.09 4.93 7.23
N GLY A 7 20.65 6.07 6.68
CA GLY A 7 19.40 6.17 5.92
C GLY A 7 19.42 5.37 4.62
N GLY A 8 20.54 5.34 3.90
CA GLY A 8 20.72 4.57 2.68
C GLY A 8 20.67 3.06 2.93
N ILE A 9 21.35 2.56 3.96
CA ILE A 9 21.30 1.14 4.35
C ILE A 9 19.87 0.75 4.77
N TYR A 10 19.18 1.62 5.51
CA TYR A 10 17.78 1.40 5.86
C TYR A 10 16.86 1.43 4.63
N ALA A 11 17.09 2.32 3.68
CA ALA A 11 16.27 2.43 2.47
C ALA A 11 16.43 1.21 1.56
N ILE A 12 17.65 0.68 1.42
CA ILE A 12 17.92 -0.55 0.67
C ILE A 12 17.28 -1.76 1.37
N SER A 13 17.49 -1.91 2.68
CA SER A 13 16.86 -2.99 3.45
C SER A 13 15.33 -2.89 3.46
N PHE A 14 14.79 -1.67 3.41
CA PHE A 14 13.35 -1.42 3.29
C PHE A 14 12.86 -1.82 1.90
N ALA A 15 13.57 -1.43 0.83
CA ALA A 15 13.24 -1.81 -0.53
C ALA A 15 13.23 -3.34 -0.71
N ASP A 16 14.26 -4.05 -0.25
CA ASP A 16 14.37 -5.52 -0.31
C ASP A 16 13.28 -6.24 0.52
N PHE A 17 12.76 -5.58 1.56
CA PHE A 17 11.65 -6.13 2.33
C PHE A 17 10.32 -6.05 1.56
N PHE A 18 10.10 -4.98 0.78
CA PHE A 18 8.86 -4.74 0.04
C PHE A 18 8.88 -5.24 -1.40
N TYR A 19 10.06 -5.40 -2.00
CA TYR A 19 10.29 -5.83 -3.37
C TYR A 19 11.30 -6.97 -3.41
N ALA A 20 11.09 -7.95 -4.30
CA ALA A 20 12.09 -8.97 -4.60
C ALA A 20 13.14 -8.44 -5.58
N GLU A 21 14.25 -9.16 -5.78
CA GLU A 21 15.34 -8.76 -6.68
C GLU A 21 14.89 -8.57 -8.14
N ASP A 22 13.79 -9.21 -8.55
CA ASP A 22 13.15 -9.07 -9.85
C ASP A 22 12.15 -7.89 -9.93
N GLY A 23 12.07 -7.08 -8.87
CA GLY A 23 11.09 -6.00 -8.72
C GLY A 23 9.67 -6.49 -8.42
N SER A 24 9.47 -7.79 -8.24
CA SER A 24 8.17 -8.36 -7.89
C SER A 24 7.81 -8.10 -6.43
N ILE A 25 6.56 -8.40 -6.06
CA ILE A 25 6.01 -8.10 -4.74
C ILE A 25 6.75 -8.92 -3.66
N GLY A 26 7.53 -8.24 -2.83
CA GLY A 26 8.26 -8.84 -1.71
C GLY A 26 7.37 -9.22 -0.53
N THR A 27 7.96 -9.93 0.43
CA THR A 27 7.26 -10.46 1.62
C THR A 27 6.59 -9.37 2.46
N GLY A 28 7.23 -8.20 2.60
CA GLY A 28 6.71 -7.05 3.34
C GLY A 28 5.44 -6.46 2.74
N SER A 29 5.33 -6.47 1.41
CA SER A 29 4.13 -6.01 0.70
C SER A 29 2.94 -6.94 0.96
N TRP A 30 3.17 -8.25 1.07
CA TRP A 30 2.14 -9.22 1.49
C TRP A 30 1.73 -9.02 2.95
N ILE A 31 2.68 -8.76 3.85
CA ILE A 31 2.40 -8.48 5.27
C ILE A 31 1.54 -7.20 5.40
N LEU A 32 1.88 -6.14 4.68
CA LEU A 32 1.09 -4.89 4.67
C LEU A 32 -0.34 -5.12 4.18
N ARG A 33 -0.52 -5.88 3.10
CA ARG A 33 -1.85 -6.25 2.59
C ARG A 33 -2.63 -7.07 3.62
N GLY A 34 -1.98 -8.01 4.29
CA GLY A 34 -2.56 -8.78 5.39
C GLY A 34 -3.03 -7.90 6.55
N LEU A 35 -2.17 -6.98 7.00
CA LEU A 35 -2.52 -5.99 8.04
C LEU A 35 -3.70 -5.10 7.62
N ALA A 36 -3.73 -4.64 6.37
CA ALA A 36 -4.84 -3.84 5.85
C ALA A 36 -6.17 -4.60 5.93
N VAL A 37 -6.19 -5.89 5.58
CA VAL A 37 -7.38 -6.74 5.72
C VAL A 37 -7.79 -6.90 7.18
N ILE A 38 -6.84 -7.15 8.09
CA ILE A 38 -7.10 -7.28 9.53
C ILE A 38 -7.75 -6.00 10.08
N ILE A 39 -7.20 -4.83 9.72
CA ILE A 39 -7.74 -3.52 10.13
C ILE A 39 -9.14 -3.32 9.58
N GLY A 40 -9.38 -3.67 8.30
CA GLY A 40 -10.70 -3.60 7.69
C GLY A 40 -11.73 -4.47 8.41
N VAL A 41 -11.40 -5.73 8.69
CA VAL A 41 -12.25 -6.67 9.45
C VAL A 41 -12.51 -6.16 10.86
N TYR A 42 -11.47 -5.66 11.54
CA TYR A 42 -11.59 -5.08 12.88
C TYR A 42 -12.52 -3.86 12.90
N GLY A 43 -12.43 -2.98 11.89
CA GLY A 43 -13.34 -1.85 11.71
C GLY A 43 -14.80 -2.28 11.56
N ILE A 44 -15.06 -3.32 10.74
CA ILE A 44 -16.40 -3.89 10.56
C ILE A 44 -16.91 -4.47 11.88
N TYR A 45 -16.06 -5.18 12.63
CA TYR A 45 -16.42 -5.74 13.93
C TYR A 45 -16.81 -4.65 14.94
N LEU A 46 -16.00 -3.60 15.06
CA LEU A 46 -16.31 -2.47 15.94
C LEU A 46 -17.60 -1.76 15.54
N TYR A 47 -17.81 -1.55 14.23
CA TYR A 47 -19.04 -0.96 13.71
C TYR A 47 -20.26 -1.82 14.06
N ARG A 48 -20.19 -3.14 13.87
CA ARG A 48 -21.25 -4.09 14.23
C ARG A 48 -21.53 -4.09 15.74
N LYS A 49 -20.47 -4.07 16.58
CA LYS A 49 -20.60 -3.98 18.04
C LYS A 49 -21.32 -2.69 18.45
N LYS A 50 -20.98 -1.55 17.85
CA LYS A 50 -21.63 -0.27 18.12
C LYS A 50 -23.10 -0.26 17.69
N GLN A 51 -23.40 -0.80 16.51
CA GLN A 51 -24.78 -0.96 16.05
C GLN A 51 -25.62 -1.92 16.92
N ASN A 52 -25.00 -2.88 17.63
CA ASN A 52 -25.69 -3.77 18.57
C ASN A 52 -26.09 -3.06 19.88
N GLN A 53 -25.43 -1.96 20.22
CA GLN A 53 -25.73 -1.19 21.44
C GLN A 53 -26.87 -0.17 21.24
N CYS A 54 -27.26 0.11 20.00
CA CYS A 54 -28.35 1.02 19.68
C CYS A 54 -29.65 0.26 19.40
N SER A 55 -30.79 0.78 19.89
CA SER A 55 -32.13 0.31 19.51
C SER A 55 -32.46 0.79 18.09
N MET A 56 -32.04 0.01 17.09
CA MET A 56 -32.33 0.26 15.68
C MET A 56 -33.00 -0.95 15.02
N ASP A 57 -33.88 -0.67 14.06
CA ASP A 57 -34.54 -1.70 13.25
C ASP A 57 -33.50 -2.66 12.61
N PRO A 58 -33.62 -3.98 12.82
CA PRO A 58 -32.70 -4.98 12.27
C PRO A 58 -32.59 -4.95 10.74
N LYS A 59 -33.63 -4.51 10.01
CA LYS A 59 -33.57 -4.37 8.54
C LYS A 59 -32.66 -3.20 8.12
N ARG A 60 -32.75 -2.06 8.80
CA ARG A 60 -31.90 -0.88 8.51
C ARG A 60 -30.45 -1.12 8.91
N LYS A 61 -30.23 -1.84 10.00
CA LYS A 61 -28.91 -2.25 10.47
C LYS A 61 -28.12 -3.05 9.44
N LYS A 62 -28.75 -4.05 8.82
CA LYS A 62 -28.14 -4.86 7.75
C LYS A 62 -27.76 -4.00 6.53
N LYS A 63 -28.67 -3.12 6.09
CA LYS A 63 -28.41 -2.23 4.96
C LYS A 63 -27.23 -1.29 5.23
N ASN A 64 -27.16 -0.69 6.42
CA ASN A 64 -26.06 0.20 6.78
C ASN A 64 -24.72 -0.54 6.90
N LEU A 65 -24.72 -1.77 7.42
CA LEU A 65 -23.50 -2.59 7.48
C LEU A 65 -22.97 -2.90 6.07
N ILE A 66 -23.86 -3.31 5.16
CA ILE A 66 -23.50 -3.57 3.76
C ILE A 66 -22.98 -2.28 3.11
N LEU A 67 -23.67 -1.16 3.30
CA LEU A 67 -23.27 0.12 2.74
C LEU A 67 -21.88 0.54 3.19
N MET A 68 -21.58 0.42 4.48
CA MET A 68 -20.24 0.70 5.02
C MET A 68 -19.17 -0.17 4.38
N ILE A 69 -19.39 -1.48 4.29
CA ILE A 69 -18.44 -2.41 3.67
C ILE A 69 -18.18 -2.04 2.21
N VAL A 70 -19.24 -1.77 1.45
CA VAL A 70 -19.15 -1.42 0.02
C VAL A 70 -18.39 -0.11 -0.17
N ILE A 71 -18.70 0.93 0.61
CA ILE A 71 -18.00 2.23 0.52
C ILE A 71 -16.53 2.07 0.90
N THR A 72 -16.22 1.37 2.01
CA THR A 72 -14.84 1.13 2.43
C THR A 72 -14.06 0.36 1.37
N PHE A 73 -14.68 -0.63 0.73
CA PHE A 73 -14.04 -1.41 -0.33
C PHE A 73 -13.77 -0.59 -1.59
N ILE A 74 -14.78 0.17 -2.06
CA ILE A 74 -14.66 1.03 -3.25
C ILE A 74 -13.61 2.11 -3.02
N LEU A 75 -13.64 2.80 -1.88
CA LEU A 75 -12.66 3.84 -1.56
C LEU A 75 -11.26 3.25 -1.35
N GLY A 76 -11.16 2.15 -0.60
CA GLY A 76 -9.88 1.51 -0.32
C GLY A 76 -9.18 1.02 -1.60
N LEU A 77 -9.88 0.26 -2.44
CA LEU A 77 -9.33 -0.20 -3.72
C LEU A 77 -9.15 0.93 -4.72
N GLY A 78 -10.10 1.86 -4.80
CA GLY A 78 -10.03 2.98 -5.73
C GLY A 78 -8.81 3.86 -5.46
N ILE A 79 -8.57 4.21 -4.19
CA ILE A 79 -7.38 4.97 -3.78
C ILE A 79 -6.12 4.15 -4.05
N PHE A 80 -6.09 2.87 -3.66
CA PHE A 80 -4.93 2.01 -3.87
C PHE A 80 -4.51 1.92 -5.34
N LEU A 81 -5.44 1.57 -6.24
CA LEU A 81 -5.16 1.46 -7.67
C LEU A 81 -4.79 2.79 -8.31
N SER A 82 -5.41 3.88 -7.85
CA SER A 82 -5.07 5.21 -8.35
C SER A 82 -3.64 5.58 -7.97
N LEU A 83 -3.25 5.37 -6.71
CA LEU A 83 -1.90 5.67 -6.23
C LEU A 83 -0.85 4.79 -6.91
N GLU A 84 -1.10 3.50 -7.05
CA GLU A 84 -0.20 2.56 -7.73
C GLU A 84 0.04 2.96 -9.19
N LYS A 85 -1.03 3.33 -9.90
CA LYS A 85 -0.91 3.76 -11.30
C LYS A 85 -0.17 5.08 -11.43
N TRP A 86 -0.44 6.03 -10.54
CA TRP A 86 0.19 7.34 -10.56
C TRP A 86 1.67 7.26 -10.20
N SER A 87 2.02 6.45 -9.19
CA SER A 87 3.42 6.21 -8.83
C SER A 87 4.16 5.54 -9.97
N SER A 88 3.60 4.47 -10.55
CA SER A 88 4.26 3.73 -11.64
C SER A 88 4.54 4.64 -12.84
N TRP A 89 3.55 5.44 -13.24
CA TRP A 89 3.73 6.43 -14.30
C TRP A 89 4.86 7.43 -13.98
N TYR A 90 4.92 7.96 -12.76
CA TYR A 90 5.98 8.88 -12.34
C TYR A 90 7.37 8.23 -12.37
N PHE A 91 7.48 6.98 -11.91
CA PHE A 91 8.74 6.24 -11.92
C PHE A 91 9.23 5.95 -13.34
N ASP A 92 8.33 5.50 -14.22
CA ASP A 92 8.66 5.17 -15.62
C ASP A 92 9.12 6.42 -16.39
N GLU A 93 8.47 7.57 -16.19
CA GLU A 93 8.76 8.79 -16.95
C GLU A 93 10.01 9.52 -16.45
N HIS A 94 10.26 9.54 -15.15
CA HIS A 94 11.28 10.42 -14.56
C HIS A 94 12.43 9.69 -13.89
N ILE A 95 12.21 8.52 -13.32
CA ILE A 95 13.22 7.85 -12.48
C ILE A 95 13.99 6.80 -13.27
N VAL A 96 13.30 5.94 -14.03
CA VAL A 96 13.93 4.90 -14.84
C VAL A 96 14.88 5.47 -15.91
N PRO A 97 14.53 6.54 -16.66
CA PRO A 97 15.43 7.09 -17.66
C PRO A 97 16.71 7.66 -17.04
N ALA A 98 16.59 8.36 -15.91
CA ALA A 98 17.72 8.91 -15.18
C ALA A 98 18.66 7.80 -14.66
N GLN A 99 18.11 6.71 -14.11
CA GLN A 99 18.92 5.55 -13.71
C GLN A 99 19.66 4.93 -14.90
N GLN A 100 19.00 4.78 -16.06
CA GLN A 100 19.64 4.20 -17.24
C GLN A 100 20.79 5.06 -17.78
N GLU A 101 20.68 6.38 -17.69
CA GLU A 101 21.79 7.28 -18.04
C GLU A 101 22.97 7.12 -17.07
N GLU A 102 22.72 7.01 -15.77
CA GLU A 102 23.77 6.75 -14.77
C GLU A 102 24.48 5.40 -15.01
N TYR A 103 23.72 4.32 -15.27
CA TYR A 103 24.31 3.01 -15.58
C TYR A 103 25.20 3.05 -16.84
N LYS A 104 24.75 3.73 -17.91
CA LYS A 104 25.57 3.89 -19.12
C LYS A 104 26.84 4.70 -18.87
N GLN A 105 26.79 5.71 -18.00
CA GLN A 105 27.97 6.50 -17.64
C GLN A 105 28.98 5.68 -16.82
N MET A 106 28.51 4.79 -15.94
CA MET A 106 29.39 3.88 -15.20
C MET A 106 30.07 2.86 -16.12
N GLU A 107 29.34 2.24 -17.06
CA GLU A 107 29.92 1.29 -18.02
C GLU A 107 30.97 1.93 -18.95
N LEU A 108 30.84 3.22 -19.26
CA LEU A 108 31.82 3.96 -20.08
C LEU A 108 33.08 4.36 -19.31
N GLN A 109 33.10 4.24 -17.98
CA GLN A 109 34.22 4.60 -17.10
C GLN A 109 35.04 3.40 -16.61
N GLU A 110 34.56 2.16 -16.82
CA GLU A 110 35.33 0.90 -16.65
C GLU A 110 36.10 0.51 -17.92
#